data_AF-A0A0B5APG3-F1
#
_entry.id   AF-A0A0B5APG3-F1
#
_cell.length_a   1.000
_cell.length_b   1.000
_cell.length_c   1.000
_cell.angle_alpha   90.00
_cell.angle_beta   90.00
_cell.angle_gamma   90.00
#
_symmetry.space_group_name_H-M   'P 1'
#
loop_
_entity.id
_entity.type
_entity.pdbx_description
1 polymer ?
#
loop_
_entity_poly.entity_id
_entity_poly.type
_entity_poly.pdbx_seq_one_letter_code
_entity_poly.pdbx_strand_id
1 'polypeptide(L)'
;MSYRIPRTEIEKCRDREDLSQTGVYFLFGTSEDNGEDIVYVGQAGVRKNGEGVLNRLTEHKRSPEKDYWTEAIVFTTSNNSFGPTEISYLESRFCHMAKVAERYEVKNGNEPMIGNITEEKQSELEELIEYAQIVMGALGQKFLRN
;
A
#
# COMPACT_ATOMS: atom_id res chain seq x y z
N MET A 1 -3.14 11.78 -0.69
CA MET A 1 -4.29 11.32 -1.50
C MET A 1 -4.47 9.83 -1.28
N SER A 2 -5.71 9.35 -1.33
CA SER A 2 -6.04 7.93 -1.19
C SER A 2 -6.94 7.45 -2.32
N TYR A 3 -6.71 6.22 -2.79
CA TYR A 3 -7.50 5.59 -3.85
C TYR A 3 -7.85 4.17 -3.48
N ARG A 4 -9.07 3.76 -3.81
CA ARG A 4 -9.53 2.37 -3.78
C ARG A 4 -9.77 1.94 -5.23
N ILE A 5 -9.07 0.89 -5.67
CA ILE A 5 -9.02 0.48 -7.07
C ILE A 5 -9.33 -1.02 -7.14
N PRO A 6 -10.49 -1.43 -7.66
CA PRO A 6 -10.73 -2.84 -7.98
C PRO A 6 -9.71 -3.35 -9.00
N ARG A 7 -9.23 -4.59 -8.86
CA ARG A 7 -8.24 -5.19 -9.77
C ARG A 7 -8.65 -5.12 -11.24
N THR A 8 -9.94 -5.27 -11.51
CA THR A 8 -10.52 -5.21 -12.85
C THR A 8 -10.40 -3.81 -13.48
N GLU A 9 -10.29 -2.78 -12.65
CA GLU A 9 -10.33 -1.37 -13.05
C GLU A 9 -8.95 -0.73 -13.20
N ILE A 10 -7.85 -1.42 -12.86
CA ILE A 10 -6.48 -0.85 -12.95
C ILE A 10 -6.20 -0.20 -14.31
N GLU A 11 -6.62 -0.84 -15.40
CA GLU A 11 -6.32 -0.34 -16.75
C GLU A 11 -7.02 1.00 -17.05
N LYS A 12 -8.13 1.29 -16.36
CA LYS A 12 -8.85 2.57 -16.49
C LYS A 12 -8.17 3.69 -15.70
N CYS A 13 -7.19 3.37 -14.87
CA CYS A 13 -6.44 4.35 -14.08
C CYS A 13 -5.22 4.93 -14.83
N ARG A 14 -4.95 4.53 -16.07
CA ARG A 14 -3.76 4.98 -16.84
C ARG A 14 -3.64 6.50 -17.00
N ASP A 15 -4.78 7.20 -17.06
CA ASP A 15 -4.81 8.66 -17.23
C ASP A 15 -4.72 9.43 -15.90
N ARG A 16 -4.41 8.73 -14.79
CA ARG A 16 -4.32 9.31 -13.45
C ARG A 16 -2.87 9.60 -13.08
N GLU A 17 -2.42 10.81 -13.40
CA GLU A 17 -1.04 11.28 -13.15
C GLU A 17 -0.62 11.16 -11.67
N ASP A 18 -1.58 11.25 -10.75
CA ASP A 18 -1.38 11.03 -9.33
C ASP A 18 -0.93 9.61 -8.98
N LEU A 19 -1.41 8.60 -9.72
CA LEU A 19 -1.02 7.20 -9.52
C LEU A 19 0.32 6.86 -10.20
N SER A 20 0.88 7.77 -10.99
CA SER A 20 2.24 7.69 -11.51
C SER A 20 3.30 8.13 -10.49
N GLN A 21 2.89 8.60 -9.31
CA GLN A 21 3.79 9.10 -8.27
C GLN A 21 4.28 8.00 -7.31
N THR A 22 5.23 8.36 -6.46
CA THR A 22 5.73 7.51 -5.36
C THR A 22 4.62 7.28 -4.33
N GLY A 23 4.51 6.07 -3.78
CA GLY A 23 3.52 5.76 -2.76
C GLY A 23 3.61 4.37 -2.17
N VAL A 24 2.70 4.12 -1.22
CA VAL A 24 2.48 2.83 -0.57
C VAL A 24 1.10 2.32 -0.97
N TYR A 25 0.95 1.01 -1.12
CA TYR A 25 -0.28 0.37 -1.51
C TYR A 25 -0.51 -0.94 -0.75
N PHE A 26 -1.78 -1.35 -0.74
CA PHE A 26 -2.30 -2.53 -0.09
C PHE A 26 -3.03 -3.35 -1.13
N LEU A 27 -2.72 -4.64 -1.23
CA LEU A 27 -3.47 -5.58 -2.05
C LEU A 27 -4.29 -6.47 -1.13
N PHE A 28 -5.61 -6.32 -1.19
CA PHE A 28 -6.56 -7.11 -0.40
C PHE A 28 -7.16 -8.22 -1.24
N GLY A 29 -7.39 -9.35 -0.60
CA GLY A 29 -8.08 -10.49 -1.18
C GLY A 29 -8.51 -11.46 -0.09
N THR A 30 -8.87 -12.66 -0.50
CA THR A 30 -9.26 -13.74 0.41
C THR A 30 -8.56 -15.01 -0.02
N SER A 31 -8.10 -15.80 0.94
CA SER A 31 -7.49 -17.10 0.69
C SER A 31 -8.53 -18.08 0.14
N GLU A 32 -8.23 -18.73 -0.97
CA GLU A 32 -9.09 -19.79 -1.51
C GLU A 32 -9.07 -21.05 -0.63
N ASP A 33 -8.00 -21.26 0.14
CA ASP A 33 -7.78 -22.48 0.93
C ASP A 33 -8.58 -22.47 2.24
N ASN A 34 -8.62 -21.34 2.93
CA ASN A 34 -9.21 -21.23 4.28
C ASN A 34 -10.23 -20.08 4.44
N GLY A 35 -10.42 -19.25 3.40
CA GLY A 35 -11.36 -18.13 3.45
C GLY A 35 -10.91 -16.95 4.30
N GLU A 36 -9.67 -16.94 4.80
CA GLU A 36 -9.14 -15.84 5.59
C GLU A 36 -8.83 -14.62 4.71
N ASP A 37 -9.03 -13.42 5.26
CA ASP A 37 -8.68 -12.18 4.57
C ASP A 37 -7.15 -12.10 4.40
N ILE A 38 -6.70 -11.72 3.21
CA ILE A 38 -5.29 -11.59 2.86
C ILE A 38 -4.96 -10.11 2.65
N VAL A 39 -3.76 -9.72 3.08
CA VAL A 39 -3.18 -8.42 2.74
C VAL A 39 -1.72 -8.54 2.34
N TYR A 40 -1.34 -7.79 1.31
CA TYR A 40 0.06 -7.51 0.98
C TYR A 40 0.27 -6.00 0.99
N VAL A 41 1.29 -5.54 1.70
CA VAL A 41 1.71 -4.14 1.75
C VAL A 41 2.90 -3.99 0.82
N GLY A 42 2.87 -3.01 -0.07
CA GLY A 42 3.96 -2.76 -0.99
C GLY A 42 4.22 -1.27 -1.16
N GLN A 43 5.45 -0.94 -1.56
CA GLN A 43 5.82 0.41 -1.98
C GLN A 43 6.18 0.48 -3.47
N ALA A 44 6.15 1.69 -4.02
CA ALA A 44 6.67 2.00 -5.34
C ALA A 44 7.17 3.45 -5.39
N GLY A 45 8.41 3.65 -5.85
CA GLY A 45 8.93 4.96 -6.24
C GLY A 45 8.75 5.21 -7.73
N VAL A 46 8.76 6.49 -8.12
CA VAL A 46 8.77 6.87 -9.55
C VAL A 46 10.03 6.34 -10.23
N ARG A 47 9.85 5.62 -11.34
CA ARG A 47 10.94 5.07 -12.17
C ARG A 47 11.39 6.07 -13.23
N LYS A 48 12.49 5.76 -13.92
CA LYS A 48 13.02 6.58 -15.03
C LYS A 48 12.02 6.83 -16.17
N ASN A 49 11.04 5.95 -16.34
CA ASN A 49 9.98 6.09 -17.34
C ASN A 49 8.79 6.95 -16.86
N GLY A 50 8.87 7.56 -15.67
CA GLY A 50 7.82 8.41 -15.11
C GLY A 50 6.70 7.65 -14.42
N GLU A 51 6.78 6.33 -14.29
CA GLU A 51 5.74 5.52 -13.68
C GLU A 51 6.06 5.15 -12.22
N GLY A 52 5.06 5.25 -11.35
CA GLY A 52 5.13 4.93 -9.93
C GLY A 52 4.20 3.79 -9.55
N VAL A 53 3.29 4.04 -8.60
CA VAL A 53 2.42 3.00 -8.00
C VAL A 53 1.60 2.25 -9.04
N LEU A 54 1.00 2.92 -10.03
CA LEU A 54 0.15 2.26 -11.02
C LEU A 54 0.86 1.15 -11.80
N ASN A 55 2.11 1.39 -12.19
CA ASN A 55 2.92 0.38 -12.88
C ASN A 55 3.15 -0.82 -11.96
N ARG A 56 3.46 -0.59 -10.69
CA ARG A 56 3.64 -1.68 -9.72
C ARG A 56 2.36 -2.51 -9.50
N LEU A 57 1.19 -1.86 -9.44
CA LEU A 57 -0.10 -2.56 -9.39
C LEU A 57 -0.35 -3.39 -10.67
N THR A 58 0.03 -2.86 -11.83
CA THR A 58 -0.08 -3.56 -13.12
C THR A 58 0.83 -4.78 -13.19
N GLU A 59 2.04 -4.70 -12.66
CA GLU A 59 2.94 -5.85 -12.50
C GLU A 59 2.31 -6.93 -11.62
N HIS A 60 1.77 -6.55 -10.45
CA HIS A 60 1.08 -7.50 -9.56
C HIS A 60 -0.16 -8.12 -10.19
N LYS A 61 -0.92 -7.37 -10.99
CA LYS A 61 -2.07 -7.91 -11.73
C LYS A 61 -1.69 -9.01 -12.73
N ARG A 62 -0.46 -8.98 -13.24
CA ARG A 62 0.06 -9.97 -14.20
C ARG A 62 0.78 -11.14 -13.52
N SER A 63 1.02 -11.08 -12.21
CA SER A 63 1.75 -12.11 -11.49
C SER A 63 0.80 -13.20 -10.98
N PRO A 64 0.94 -14.47 -11.42
CA PRO A 64 0.09 -15.57 -10.98
C PRO A 64 0.16 -15.80 -9.46
N GLU A 65 1.32 -15.55 -8.84
CA GLU A 65 1.53 -15.70 -7.39
C GLU A 65 0.72 -14.70 -6.56
N LYS A 66 0.15 -13.68 -7.22
CA LYS A 66 -0.65 -12.62 -6.63
C LYS A 66 -2.07 -12.63 -7.19
N ASP A 67 -2.56 -13.72 -7.76
CA ASP A 67 -3.93 -13.75 -8.31
C ASP A 67 -5.04 -13.67 -7.25
N TYR A 68 -4.71 -13.89 -5.97
CA TYR A 68 -5.65 -13.78 -4.85
C TYR A 68 -6.25 -12.38 -4.63
N TRP A 69 -5.56 -11.30 -5.01
CA TRP A 69 -5.99 -9.97 -4.64
C TRP A 69 -7.08 -9.46 -5.58
N THR A 70 -8.10 -8.81 -5.03
CA THR A 70 -9.28 -8.29 -5.74
C THR A 70 -9.36 -6.77 -5.70
N GLU A 71 -8.72 -6.15 -4.72
CA GLU A 71 -8.77 -4.71 -4.47
C GLU A 71 -7.41 -4.15 -4.06
N ALA A 72 -7.09 -2.96 -4.55
CA ALA A 72 -5.96 -2.18 -4.09
C ALA A 72 -6.42 -0.93 -3.34
N ILE A 73 -5.76 -0.59 -2.24
CA ILE A 73 -5.81 0.75 -1.64
C ILE A 73 -4.44 1.40 -1.78
N VAL A 74 -4.38 2.64 -2.26
CA VAL A 74 -3.14 3.38 -2.52
C VAL A 74 -3.12 4.66 -1.69
N PHE A 75 -1.96 4.98 -1.10
CA PHE A 75 -1.66 6.27 -0.52
C PHE A 75 -0.44 6.88 -1.22
N THR A 76 -0.61 8.11 -1.72
CA THR A 76 0.41 8.86 -2.46
C THR A 76 0.21 10.37 -2.27
N THR A 77 1.11 11.20 -2.80
CA THR A 77 1.06 12.66 -2.69
C THR A 77 0.94 13.31 -4.07
N SER A 78 0.25 14.45 -4.14
CA SER A 78 -0.01 15.15 -5.41
C SER A 78 1.22 15.85 -5.98
N ASN A 79 2.24 16.06 -5.15
CA ASN A 79 3.48 16.74 -5.48
C ASN A 79 4.70 15.80 -5.44
N ASN A 80 4.49 14.48 -5.38
CA ASN A 80 5.54 13.47 -5.31
C ASN A 80 6.56 13.69 -4.19
N SER A 81 6.11 14.22 -3.05
CA SER A 81 6.96 14.54 -1.89
C SER A 81 7.54 13.31 -1.17
N PHE A 82 7.09 12.09 -1.49
CA PHE A 82 7.66 10.88 -0.93
C PHE A 82 8.96 10.50 -1.64
N GLY A 83 10.03 10.35 -0.87
CA GLY A 83 11.27 9.72 -1.27
C GLY A 83 11.36 8.26 -0.80
N PRO A 84 12.45 7.56 -1.13
CA PRO A 84 12.66 6.15 -0.76
C PRO A 84 12.58 5.88 0.75
N THR A 85 13.03 6.82 1.58
CA THR A 85 12.98 6.69 3.04
C THR A 85 11.55 6.70 3.54
N GLU A 86 10.71 7.62 3.06
CA GLU A 86 9.33 7.76 3.48
C GLU A 86 8.51 6.51 3.13
N ILE A 87 8.60 6.02 1.89
CA ILE A 87 7.84 4.82 1.49
C ILE A 87 8.34 3.55 2.19
N SER A 88 9.63 3.45 2.51
CA SER A 88 10.16 2.32 3.28
C SER A 88 9.70 2.36 4.73
N TYR A 89 9.66 3.54 5.36
CA TYR A 89 9.11 3.74 6.69
C TYR A 89 7.64 3.34 6.74
N LEU A 90 6.83 3.85 5.81
CA LEU A 90 5.40 3.56 5.73
C LEU A 90 5.13 2.07 5.48
N GLU A 91 5.79 1.46 4.50
CA GLU A 91 5.65 0.02 4.22
C GLU A 91 5.96 -0.83 5.47
N SER A 92 7.05 -0.50 6.17
CA SER A 92 7.45 -1.18 7.41
C SER A 92 6.40 -1.03 8.50
N ARG A 93 5.96 0.20 8.78
CA ARG A 93 4.95 0.49 9.82
C ARG A 93 3.63 -0.20 9.53
N PHE A 94 3.12 -0.09 8.32
CA PHE A 94 1.85 -0.72 7.96
C PHE A 94 1.93 -2.25 7.98
N CYS A 95 3.04 -2.84 7.53
CA CYS A 95 3.27 -4.28 7.62
C CYS A 95 3.31 -4.76 9.08
N HIS A 96 3.99 -4.03 9.96
CA HIS A 96 4.02 -4.33 11.39
C HIS A 96 2.62 -4.27 12.02
N MET A 97 1.87 -3.20 11.76
CA MET A 97 0.51 -3.05 12.29
C MET A 97 -0.43 -4.15 11.79
N ALA A 98 -0.31 -4.55 10.52
CA ALA A 98 -1.07 -5.65 9.94
C ALA A 98 -0.89 -6.95 10.73
N LYS A 99 0.37 -7.28 11.05
CA LYS A 99 0.74 -8.49 11.77
C LYS A 99 0.23 -8.46 13.20
N VAL A 100 0.37 -7.32 13.88
CA VAL A 100 -0.10 -7.14 15.27
C VAL A 100 -1.63 -7.20 15.37
N ALA A 101 -2.36 -6.74 14.35
CA ALA A 101 -3.81 -6.76 14.37
C ALA A 101 -4.40 -8.19 14.24
N GLU A 102 -3.64 -9.14 13.66
CA GLU A 102 -4.05 -10.55 13.47
C GLU A 102 -5.41 -10.72 12.78
N ARG A 103 -5.79 -9.77 11.91
CA ARG A 103 -7.05 -9.82 11.14
C ARG A 103 -6.88 -10.30 9.71
N TYR A 104 -5.65 -10.34 9.22
CA TYR A 104 -5.32 -10.72 7.85
C TYR A 104 -4.11 -11.65 7.84
N GLU A 105 -4.09 -12.58 6.90
CA GLU A 105 -2.86 -13.25 6.51
C GLU A 105 -1.95 -12.25 5.75
N VAL A 106 -0.84 -11.85 6.37
CA VAL A 106 0.10 -10.88 5.80
C VAL A 106 1.08 -11.60 4.86
N LYS A 107 0.94 -11.40 3.53
CA LYS A 107 1.75 -12.09 2.50
C LYS A 107 3.13 -11.45 2.24
N ASN A 108 3.54 -10.48 3.04
CA ASN A 108 4.88 -9.90 2.93
C ASN A 108 5.93 -10.93 3.38
N GLY A 109 6.77 -11.41 2.44
CA GLY A 109 7.80 -12.41 2.74
C GLY A 109 8.95 -11.90 3.60
N ASN A 110 9.22 -10.59 3.62
CA ASN A 110 10.28 -9.96 4.40
C ASN A 110 9.74 -8.75 5.16
N GLU A 111 10.36 -8.44 6.31
CA GLU A 111 10.09 -7.19 7.04
C GLU A 111 10.84 -6.02 6.36
N PRO A 112 10.14 -4.95 5.96
CA PRO A 112 10.78 -3.80 5.31
C PRO A 112 11.69 -3.05 6.28
N MET A 113 12.86 -2.64 5.80
CA MET A 113 13.84 -1.88 6.58
C MET A 113 13.41 -0.41 6.67
N ILE A 114 13.32 0.12 7.91
CA ILE A 114 12.83 1.47 8.20
C ILE A 114 13.76 2.58 7.65
N GLY A 115 15.06 2.29 7.54
CA GLY A 115 16.07 3.29 7.20
C GLY A 115 16.33 4.28 8.35
N ASN A 116 17.19 5.27 8.11
CA ASN A 116 17.42 6.37 9.06
C ASN A 116 16.46 7.52 8.72
N ILE A 117 15.54 7.83 9.64
CA ILE A 117 14.55 8.90 9.51
C ILE A 117 14.77 9.94 10.63
N THR A 118 14.55 11.22 10.33
CA THR A 118 14.57 12.27 11.35
C THR A 118 13.30 12.22 12.18
N GLU A 119 13.34 12.71 13.42
CA GLU A 119 12.16 12.79 14.29
C GLU A 119 11.02 13.60 13.66
N GLU A 120 11.35 14.74 13.05
CA GLU A 120 10.39 15.60 12.33
C GLU A 120 9.69 14.81 11.21
N LYS A 121 10.46 14.12 10.36
CA LYS A 121 9.89 13.34 9.26
C LYS A 121 9.07 12.16 9.77
N GLN A 122 9.53 11.51 10.84
CA GLN A 122 8.77 10.45 11.48
C GLN A 122 7.41 10.97 11.96
N SER A 123 7.36 12.12 12.63
CA SER A 123 6.11 12.72 13.10
C SER A 123 5.13 12.96 11.95
N GLU A 124 5.59 13.51 10.83
CA GLU A 124 4.75 13.72 9.64
C GLU A 124 4.19 12.41 9.07
N LEU A 125 4.99 11.34 9.04
CA LEU A 125 4.56 10.05 8.53
C LEU A 125 3.59 9.34 9.49
N GLU A 126 3.72 9.55 10.80
CA GLU A 126 2.75 9.05 11.78
C GLU A 126 1.38 9.70 11.60
N GLU A 127 1.32 11.01 11.36
CA GLU A 127 0.06 11.70 11.04
C GLU A 127 -0.59 11.13 9.76
N LEU A 128 0.23 10.81 8.75
CA LEU A 128 -0.24 10.14 7.54
C LEU A 128 -0.78 8.73 7.84
N ILE A 129 -0.12 7.98 8.72
CA ILE A 129 -0.57 6.65 9.15
C ILE A 129 -1.93 6.76 9.85
N GLU A 130 -2.11 7.71 10.78
CA GLU A 130 -3.39 7.94 11.46
C GLU A 130 -4.51 8.28 10.46
N TYR A 131 -4.22 9.15 9.49
CA TYR A 131 -5.14 9.44 8.40
C TYR A 131 -5.49 8.17 7.60
N ALA A 132 -4.48 7.36 7.26
CA ALA A 132 -4.68 6.11 6.54
C ALA A 132 -5.57 5.12 7.32
N GLN A 133 -5.40 5.03 8.64
CA GLN A 133 -6.26 4.21 9.52
C GLN A 133 -7.73 4.62 9.42
N ILE A 134 -8.01 5.92 9.44
CA ILE A 134 -9.37 6.46 9.33
C ILE A 134 -9.96 6.10 7.97
N VAL A 135 -9.22 6.34 6.89
CA VAL A 135 -9.65 6.04 5.52
C VAL A 135 -9.94 4.54 5.36
N MET A 136 -9.01 3.68 5.80
CA MET A 136 -9.19 2.23 5.71
C MET A 136 -10.40 1.74 6.50
N GLY A 137 -10.59 2.25 7.72
CA GLY A 137 -11.76 1.94 8.54
C GLY A 137 -13.07 2.32 7.86
N ALA A 138 -13.13 3.49 7.22
CA ALA A 138 -14.29 3.93 6.44
C ALA A 138 -14.54 3.08 5.19
N LEU A 139 -13.49 2.49 4.60
CA LEU A 139 -13.58 1.56 3.47
C LEU A 139 -13.91 0.12 3.88
N GLY A 140 -14.07 -0.14 5.18
CA GLY A 140 -14.39 -1.46 5.73
C GLY A 140 -13.17 -2.33 6.03
N GLN A 141 -11.96 -1.85 5.73
CA GLN A 141 -10.72 -2.53 6.05
C GLN A 141 -10.34 -2.23 7.50
N LYS A 142 -10.67 -3.13 8.42
CA LYS A 142 -10.38 -2.98 9.86
C LYS A 142 -8.93 -3.33 10.20
N PHE A 143 -8.01 -3.02 9.30
CA PHE A 143 -6.60 -3.39 9.27
C PHE A 143 -5.79 -2.88 10.48
N LEU A 144 -6.22 -1.80 11.15
CA LEU A 144 -5.33 -1.03 12.05
C LEU A 144 -5.94 -0.55 13.37
N ARG A 145 -7.11 -1.06 13.79
CA ARG A 145 -7.68 -0.74 15.10
C ARG A 145 -7.70 -1.98 15.98
N ASN A 146 -6.97 -1.93 17.10
CA ASN A 146 -7.19 -2.80 18.24
C ASN A 146 -8.59 -2.54 18.81
#